data_AF-A0A497TI67-F1
#
_entry.id   AF-A0A497TI67-F1
#
_cell.length_a   1.000
_cell.length_b   1.000
_cell.length_c   1.000
_cell.angle_alpha   90.00
_cell.angle_beta   90.00
_cell.angle_gamma   90.00
#
_symmetry.space_group_name_H-M   'P 1'
#
loop_
_entity.id
_entity.type
_entity.pdbx_description
1 polymer ?
#
loop_
_entity_poly.entity_id
_entity_poly.type
_entity_poly.pdbx_seq_one_letter_code
_entity_poly.pdbx_strand_id
1 'polypeptide(L)'
;MSTFRFDFFGHGESDGRLEDLTISEAVDDVMNAVLFLKGRGYSKVGLFGSSFGGLAALISASRIQDLLFLTLKSPVSDFRELAPELAIRDSENNAYEIAEKIGCPVLIVHGDADDVVPVEQSMKLEKLIKNCRLEIIRGANHDYSREEDFERMIKLISEFIIKTFKAPGGT
;
A
#
# COMPACT_ATOMS: atom_id res chain seq x y z
N MET A 1 -11.15 -13.47 -9.80
CA MET A 1 -10.38 -12.60 -8.91
C MET A 1 -11.30 -12.24 -7.76
N SER A 2 -10.84 -12.38 -6.53
CA SER A 2 -11.63 -12.09 -5.33
C SER A 2 -10.94 -10.99 -4.55
N THR A 3 -11.68 -10.19 -3.81
CA THR A 3 -11.14 -9.20 -2.87
C THR A 3 -11.39 -9.67 -1.44
N PHE A 4 -10.39 -9.47 -0.58
CA PHE A 4 -10.50 -9.68 0.85
C PHE A 4 -10.19 -8.34 1.52
N ARG A 5 -11.12 -7.84 2.32
CA ARG A 5 -10.98 -6.62 3.10
C ARG A 5 -11.13 -6.99 4.56
N PHE A 6 -10.36 -6.34 5.41
CA PHE A 6 -10.37 -6.53 6.85
C PHE A 6 -10.22 -5.16 7.50
N ASP A 7 -10.63 -5.07 8.77
CA ASP A 7 -10.43 -3.90 9.59
C ASP A 7 -9.16 -4.09 10.42
N PHE A 8 -8.27 -3.10 10.40
CA PHE A 8 -7.10 -3.08 11.28
C PHE A 8 -7.52 -3.05 12.76
N PHE A 9 -6.61 -3.42 13.65
CA PHE A 9 -6.79 -3.17 15.08
C PHE A 9 -7.21 -1.72 15.36
N GLY A 10 -8.17 -1.53 16.27
CA GLY A 10 -8.73 -0.23 16.62
C GLY A 10 -9.54 0.46 15.52
N HIS A 11 -9.86 -0.22 14.41
CA HIS A 11 -10.69 0.29 13.32
C HIS A 11 -11.98 -0.53 13.15
N GLY A 12 -13.05 0.13 12.69
CA GLY A 12 -14.27 -0.55 12.22
C GLY A 12 -14.88 -1.48 13.27
N GLU A 13 -15.01 -2.76 12.93
CA GLU A 13 -15.54 -3.81 13.81
C GLU A 13 -14.44 -4.60 14.55
N SER A 14 -13.16 -4.28 14.34
CA SER A 14 -12.04 -4.91 15.04
C SER A 14 -11.89 -4.37 16.47
N ASP A 15 -11.41 -5.23 17.36
CA ASP A 15 -11.15 -4.89 18.76
C ASP A 15 -10.09 -3.79 18.91
N GLY A 16 -10.03 -3.19 20.11
CA GLY A 16 -9.02 -2.19 20.47
C GLY A 16 -9.50 -0.75 20.34
N ARG A 17 -8.59 0.19 20.58
CA ARG A 17 -8.84 1.63 20.42
C ARG A 17 -7.88 2.18 19.39
N LEU A 18 -8.36 3.06 18.52
CA LEU A 18 -7.55 3.71 17.49
C LEU A 18 -6.28 4.39 18.05
N GLU A 19 -6.37 4.95 19.25
CA GLU A 19 -5.28 5.65 19.94
C GLU A 19 -4.11 4.72 20.34
N ASP A 20 -4.38 3.43 20.46
CA ASP A 20 -3.42 2.40 20.85
C ASP A 20 -2.75 1.75 19.62
N LEU A 21 -3.25 2.00 18.41
CA LEU A 21 -2.72 1.39 17.19
C LEU A 21 -1.27 1.82 16.92
N THR A 22 -0.44 0.84 16.63
CA THR A 22 0.93 1.00 16.12
C THR A 22 1.04 0.61 14.64
N ILE A 23 2.13 1.01 13.99
CA ILE A 23 2.40 0.63 12.59
C ILE A 23 2.71 -0.87 12.54
N SER A 24 3.45 -1.37 13.52
CA SER A 24 3.79 -2.78 13.69
C SER A 24 2.54 -3.67 13.80
N GLU A 25 1.54 -3.27 14.59
CA GLU A 25 0.26 -4.00 14.66
C GLU A 25 -0.48 -4.00 13.32
N ALA A 26 -0.52 -2.86 12.61
CA ALA A 26 -1.12 -2.81 11.27
C ALA A 26 -0.39 -3.72 10.27
N VAL A 27 0.95 -3.81 10.37
CA VAL A 27 1.76 -4.73 9.57
C VAL A 27 1.44 -6.18 9.91
N ASP A 28 1.32 -6.51 11.20
CA ASP A 28 0.93 -7.85 11.66
C ASP A 28 -0.45 -8.25 11.16
N ASP A 29 -1.42 -7.33 11.15
CA ASP A 29 -2.75 -7.57 10.59
C ASP A 29 -2.70 -7.93 9.08
N VAL A 30 -1.92 -7.19 8.28
CA VAL A 30 -1.71 -7.51 6.85
C VAL A 30 -1.08 -8.89 6.69
N MET A 31 -0.03 -9.19 7.47
CA MET A 31 0.66 -10.48 7.41
C MET A 31 -0.29 -11.64 7.77
N ASN A 32 -1.08 -11.48 8.83
CA ASN A 32 -2.08 -12.46 9.26
C ASN A 32 -3.20 -12.65 8.23
N ALA A 33 -3.67 -11.58 7.58
CA ALA A 33 -4.62 -11.67 6.48
C ALA A 33 -4.06 -12.48 5.30
N VAL A 34 -2.80 -12.25 4.92
CA VAL A 34 -2.13 -13.02 3.85
C VAL A 34 -1.98 -14.48 4.25
N LEU A 35 -1.55 -14.77 5.48
CA LEU A 35 -1.43 -16.14 6.00
C LEU A 35 -2.78 -16.85 6.02
N PHE A 36 -3.84 -16.18 6.44
CA PHE A 36 -5.20 -16.71 6.43
C PHE A 36 -5.65 -17.09 5.02
N LEU A 37 -5.45 -16.21 4.02
CA LEU A 37 -5.77 -16.50 2.62
C LEU A 37 -4.97 -17.70 2.10
N LYS A 38 -3.66 -17.75 2.37
CA LYS A 38 -2.83 -18.90 1.99
C LYS A 38 -3.31 -20.21 2.63
N GLY A 39 -3.70 -20.17 3.90
CA GLY A 39 -4.29 -21.31 4.62
C GLY A 39 -5.63 -21.79 4.03
N ARG A 40 -6.34 -20.92 3.31
CA ARG A 40 -7.57 -21.26 2.56
C ARG A 40 -7.30 -21.72 1.12
N GLY A 41 -6.03 -21.89 0.73
CA GLY A 41 -5.63 -22.39 -0.58
C GLY A 41 -5.45 -21.31 -1.66
N TYR A 42 -5.48 -20.03 -1.30
CA TYR A 42 -5.15 -18.95 -2.24
C TYR A 42 -3.63 -18.85 -2.43
N SER A 43 -3.13 -19.27 -3.60
CA SER A 43 -1.70 -19.24 -3.92
C SER A 43 -1.24 -17.97 -4.66
N LYS A 44 -2.19 -17.20 -5.22
CA LYS A 44 -1.93 -15.94 -5.92
C LYS A 44 -2.54 -14.79 -5.13
N VAL A 45 -1.72 -14.14 -4.31
CA VAL A 45 -2.13 -13.02 -3.44
C VAL A 45 -1.40 -11.76 -3.87
N GLY A 46 -2.13 -10.66 -4.03
CA GLY A 46 -1.56 -9.32 -4.19
C GLY A 46 -2.14 -8.39 -3.14
N LEU A 47 -1.45 -7.29 -2.86
CA LEU A 47 -1.87 -6.30 -1.88
C LEU A 47 -2.33 -5.02 -2.57
N PHE A 48 -3.35 -4.39 -1.99
CA PHE A 48 -3.74 -3.00 -2.26
C PHE A 48 -3.71 -2.24 -0.93
N GLY A 49 -3.02 -1.10 -0.89
CA GLY A 49 -2.96 -0.23 0.29
C GLY A 49 -3.24 1.23 -0.08
N SER A 50 -3.80 2.00 0.86
CA SER A 50 -3.97 3.44 0.69
C SER A 50 -3.55 4.21 1.92
N SER A 51 -2.90 5.37 1.74
CA SER A 51 -2.49 6.25 2.84
C SER A 51 -1.72 5.47 3.90
N PHE A 52 -2.16 5.46 5.16
CA PHE A 52 -1.59 4.65 6.24
C PHE A 52 -1.56 3.14 5.91
N GLY A 53 -2.63 2.58 5.35
CA GLY A 53 -2.65 1.19 4.89
C GLY A 53 -1.65 0.92 3.75
N GLY A 54 -1.23 1.96 3.03
CA GLY A 54 -0.12 1.90 2.08
C GLY A 54 1.23 1.67 2.75
N LEU A 55 1.48 2.34 3.89
CA LEU A 55 2.69 2.12 4.69
C LEU A 55 2.76 0.68 5.21
N ALA A 56 1.67 0.21 5.82
CA ALA A 56 1.58 -1.16 6.30
C ALA A 56 1.81 -2.15 5.15
N ALA A 57 1.15 -1.96 4.00
CA ALA A 57 1.32 -2.82 2.83
C ALA A 57 2.75 -2.81 2.26
N LEU A 58 3.44 -1.66 2.24
CA LEU A 58 4.85 -1.55 1.81
C LEU A 58 5.77 -2.38 2.72
N ILE A 59 5.62 -2.23 4.04
CA ILE A 59 6.42 -2.95 5.02
C ILE A 59 6.14 -4.45 4.93
N SER A 60 4.86 -4.87 4.88
CA SER A 60 4.49 -6.28 4.69
C SER A 60 5.03 -6.84 3.38
N ALA A 61 4.98 -6.08 2.28
CA ALA A 61 5.51 -6.52 0.99
C ALA A 61 7.03 -6.72 0.98
N SER A 62 7.78 -6.04 1.87
CA SER A 62 9.22 -6.31 2.05
C SER A 62 9.51 -7.63 2.80
N ARG A 63 8.49 -8.20 3.47
CA ARG A 63 8.58 -9.43 4.26
C ARG A 63 8.00 -10.65 3.54
N ILE A 64 7.14 -10.45 2.54
CA ILE A 64 6.47 -11.51 1.80
C ILE A 64 7.07 -11.65 0.39
N GLN A 65 7.82 -12.72 0.15
CA GLN A 65 8.59 -12.89 -1.08
C GLN A 65 7.76 -13.28 -2.32
N ASP A 66 6.57 -13.85 -2.14
CA ASP A 66 5.75 -14.46 -3.18
C ASP A 66 4.45 -13.67 -3.47
N LEU A 67 4.42 -12.38 -3.17
CA LEU A 67 3.32 -11.52 -3.60
C LEU A 67 3.28 -11.39 -5.13
N LEU A 68 2.07 -11.50 -5.68
CA LEU A 68 1.84 -11.34 -7.10
C LEU A 68 2.02 -9.88 -7.54
N PHE A 69 1.61 -8.93 -6.72
CA PHE A 69 1.79 -7.48 -6.92
C PHE A 69 1.53 -6.68 -5.64
N LEU A 70 1.92 -5.41 -5.68
CA LEU A 70 1.50 -4.37 -4.74
C LEU A 70 0.91 -3.17 -5.52
N THR A 71 -0.28 -2.71 -5.15
CA THR A 71 -0.89 -1.49 -5.68
C THR A 71 -1.14 -0.50 -4.54
N LEU A 72 -0.84 0.77 -4.78
CA LEU A 72 -0.88 1.81 -3.75
C LEU A 72 -1.65 3.05 -4.23
N LYS A 73 -2.56 3.56 -3.39
CA LYS A 73 -3.23 4.87 -3.55
C LYS A 73 -2.65 5.85 -2.52
N SER A 74 -2.00 6.91 -2.98
CA SER A 74 -1.42 7.98 -2.13
C SER A 74 -0.79 7.44 -0.84
N PRO A 75 0.19 6.51 -0.91
CA PRO A 75 0.70 5.82 0.26
C PRO A 75 1.53 6.77 1.14
N VAL A 76 1.35 6.66 2.46
CA VAL A 76 2.36 7.18 3.38
C VAL A 76 3.60 6.29 3.25
N SER A 77 4.75 6.92 3.03
CA SER A 77 6.03 6.25 2.79
C SER A 77 7.01 6.49 3.94
N ASP A 78 6.98 7.68 4.53
CA ASP A 78 7.68 8.02 5.75
C ASP A 78 6.74 8.80 6.67
N PHE A 79 6.34 8.14 7.75
CA PHE A 79 5.44 8.71 8.74
C PHE A 79 6.11 9.82 9.54
N ARG A 80 7.46 9.85 9.62
CA ARG A 80 8.21 10.93 10.29
C ARG A 80 8.13 12.22 9.48
N GLU A 81 8.12 12.14 8.15
CA GLU A 81 7.94 13.29 7.26
C GLU A 81 6.51 13.86 7.37
N LEU A 82 5.52 13.03 7.67
CA LEU A 82 4.10 13.40 7.73
C LEU A 82 3.65 13.86 9.12
N ALA A 83 3.98 13.11 10.16
CA ALA A 83 3.55 13.34 11.54
C ALA A 83 4.66 12.96 12.53
N PRO A 84 5.74 13.76 12.64
CA PRO A 84 6.92 13.44 13.44
C PRO A 84 6.62 13.07 14.90
N GLU A 85 5.62 13.73 15.51
CA GLU A 85 5.26 13.52 16.92
C GLU A 85 4.56 12.17 17.16
N LEU A 86 3.88 11.64 16.15
CA LEU A 86 3.24 10.33 16.20
C LEU A 86 4.22 9.22 15.80
N ALA A 87 5.21 9.54 14.96
CA ALA A 87 6.21 8.59 14.48
C ALA A 87 7.14 8.04 15.58
N ILE A 88 7.26 8.72 16.73
CA ILE A 88 8.08 8.27 17.87
C ILE A 88 7.58 6.94 18.46
N ARG A 89 6.31 6.60 18.24
CA ARG A 89 5.67 5.41 18.82
C ARG A 89 6.09 4.10 18.15
N ASP A 90 6.72 4.15 16.98
CA ASP A 90 7.07 2.95 16.22
C ASP A 90 8.38 3.11 15.44
N SER A 91 9.26 2.12 15.51
CA SER A 91 10.48 2.07 14.70
C SER A 91 10.20 1.77 13.23
N GLU A 92 9.07 1.16 12.91
CA GLU A 92 8.69 0.76 11.54
C GLU A 92 7.98 1.90 10.79
N ASN A 93 8.43 3.14 10.96
CA ASN A 93 7.74 4.33 10.46
C ASN A 93 8.26 4.84 9.11
N ASN A 94 9.22 4.15 8.49
CA ASN A 94 9.85 4.57 7.24
C ASN A 94 10.03 3.41 6.24
N ALA A 95 9.19 3.38 5.22
CA ALA A 95 9.26 2.38 4.16
C ALA A 95 10.47 2.55 3.21
N TYR A 96 11.10 3.74 3.15
CA TYR A 96 12.24 3.95 2.26
C TYR A 96 13.41 3.01 2.59
N GLU A 97 13.61 2.68 3.87
CA GLU A 97 14.70 1.81 4.34
C GLU A 97 14.54 0.34 3.91
N ILE A 98 13.31 -0.07 3.59
CA ILE A 98 12.96 -1.45 3.21
C ILE A 98 12.51 -1.59 1.76
N ALA A 99 12.38 -0.47 1.03
CA ALA A 99 11.82 -0.42 -0.32
C ALA A 99 12.55 -1.34 -1.31
N GLU A 100 13.88 -1.44 -1.24
CA GLU A 100 14.69 -2.29 -2.12
C GLU A 100 14.42 -3.80 -1.94
N LYS A 101 13.85 -4.20 -0.79
CA LYS A 101 13.50 -5.61 -0.52
C LYS A 101 12.21 -6.04 -1.20
N ILE A 102 11.40 -5.10 -1.71
CA ILE A 102 10.13 -5.41 -2.38
C ILE A 102 10.43 -6.00 -3.76
N GLY A 103 10.18 -7.31 -3.90
CA GLY A 103 10.49 -8.06 -5.12
C GLY A 103 9.35 -8.12 -6.15
N CYS A 104 8.10 -7.88 -5.75
CA CYS A 104 6.94 -7.97 -6.63
C CYS A 104 6.77 -6.70 -7.50
N PRO A 105 6.04 -6.78 -8.63
CA PRO A 105 5.62 -5.59 -9.38
C PRO A 105 4.80 -4.62 -8.52
N VAL A 106 5.14 -3.33 -8.59
CA VAL A 106 4.48 -2.26 -7.83
C VAL A 106 3.88 -1.21 -8.75
N LEU A 107 2.64 -0.80 -8.46
CA LEU A 107 2.03 0.40 -9.02
C LEU A 107 1.68 1.36 -7.88
N ILE A 108 2.11 2.61 -8.00
CA ILE A 108 1.68 3.70 -7.15
C ILE A 108 0.83 4.65 -8.01
N VAL A 109 -0.36 5.01 -7.52
CA VAL A 109 -1.18 6.08 -8.09
C VAL A 109 -1.28 7.18 -7.03
N HIS A 110 -0.95 8.42 -7.41
CA HIS A 110 -0.90 9.56 -6.49
C HIS A 110 -1.37 10.84 -7.20
N GLY A 111 -2.19 11.66 -6.55
CA GLY A 111 -2.50 13.01 -7.03
C GLY A 111 -1.37 14.00 -6.75
N ASP A 112 -1.08 14.94 -7.65
CA ASP A 112 -0.07 15.99 -7.37
C ASP A 112 -0.63 17.19 -6.57
N ALA A 113 -1.95 17.23 -6.35
CA ALA A 113 -2.62 18.18 -5.48
C ALA A 113 -3.06 17.52 -4.15
N ASP A 114 -2.45 16.40 -3.80
CA ASP A 114 -2.65 15.71 -2.51
C ASP A 114 -2.21 16.63 -1.37
N ASP A 115 -3.18 17.02 -0.55
CA ASP A 115 -3.04 17.97 0.55
C ASP A 115 -2.75 17.28 1.89
N VAL A 116 -2.71 15.94 1.90
CA VAL A 116 -2.45 15.13 3.09
C VAL A 116 -1.07 14.49 3.00
N VAL A 117 -0.78 13.77 1.92
CA VAL A 117 0.49 13.08 1.71
C VAL A 117 1.18 13.71 0.50
N PRO A 118 2.35 14.35 0.68
CA PRO A 118 3.08 14.93 -0.44
C PRO A 118 3.45 13.89 -1.49
N VAL A 119 3.16 14.18 -2.76
CA VAL A 119 3.43 13.29 -3.91
C VAL A 119 4.92 12.92 -4.03
N GLU A 120 5.80 13.77 -3.52
CA GLU A 120 7.24 13.57 -3.44
C GLU A 120 7.61 12.27 -2.71
N GLN A 121 6.80 11.85 -1.73
CA GLN A 121 7.03 10.58 -1.05
C GLN A 121 6.96 9.40 -2.01
N SER A 122 5.96 9.40 -2.90
CA SER A 122 5.81 8.37 -3.93
C SER A 122 6.87 8.48 -5.03
N MET A 123 7.30 9.70 -5.39
CA MET A 123 8.44 9.90 -6.30
C MET A 123 9.75 9.33 -5.73
N LYS A 124 9.93 9.39 -4.40
CA LYS A 124 11.10 8.81 -3.71
C LYS A 124 11.00 7.28 -3.67
N LEU A 125 9.82 6.72 -3.37
CA LEU A 125 9.61 5.26 -3.43
C LEU A 125 9.88 4.69 -4.82
N GLU A 126 9.40 5.33 -5.89
CA GLU A 126 9.60 4.85 -7.27
C GLU A 126 11.09 4.65 -7.60
N LYS A 127 11.95 5.54 -7.09
CA LYS A 127 13.41 5.46 -7.32
C LYS A 127 14.08 4.33 -6.55
N LEU A 128 13.49 3.88 -5.44
CA LEU A 128 14.06 2.87 -4.55
C LEU A 128 13.55 1.46 -4.85
N ILE A 129 12.29 1.33 -5.28
CA ILE A 129 11.68 0.02 -5.59
C ILE A 129 12.03 -0.38 -7.02
N LYS A 130 12.73 -1.51 -7.18
CA LYS A 130 13.27 -1.98 -8.47
C LYS A 130 12.23 -2.14 -9.59
N ASN A 131 11.02 -2.59 -9.26
CA ASN A 131 9.93 -2.85 -10.22
C ASN A 131 8.70 -2.02 -9.86
N CYS A 132 8.85 -0.70 -9.84
CA CYS A 132 7.79 0.24 -9.50
C CYS A 132 7.46 1.16 -10.67
N ARG A 133 6.16 1.36 -10.90
CA ARG A 133 5.64 2.40 -11.77
C ARG A 133 4.87 3.41 -10.93
N LEU A 134 5.19 4.69 -11.04
CA LEU A 134 4.40 5.78 -10.49
C LEU A 134 3.49 6.40 -11.57
N GLU A 135 2.22 6.54 -11.27
CA GLU A 135 1.24 7.28 -12.08
C GLU A 135 0.75 8.48 -11.28
N ILE A 136 1.08 9.68 -11.75
CA ILE A 136 0.64 10.93 -11.13
C ILE A 136 -0.61 11.45 -11.85
N ILE A 137 -1.69 11.68 -11.09
CA ILE A 137 -2.92 12.28 -11.60
C ILE A 137 -2.92 13.78 -11.28
N ARG A 138 -2.76 14.60 -12.32
CA ARG A 138 -2.66 16.05 -12.17
C ARG A 138 -3.95 16.66 -11.63
N GLY A 139 -3.85 17.47 -10.58
CA GLY A 139 -4.95 18.16 -9.92
C GLY A 139 -5.77 17.29 -8.98
N ALA A 140 -5.47 16.00 -8.85
CA ALA A 140 -6.16 15.13 -7.91
C ALA A 140 -5.68 15.37 -6.48
N ASN A 141 -6.61 15.49 -5.55
CA ASN A 141 -6.35 15.56 -4.11
C ASN A 141 -6.31 14.15 -3.47
N HIS A 142 -6.09 14.08 -2.16
CA HIS A 142 -5.92 12.81 -1.44
C HIS A 142 -7.10 11.84 -1.63
N ASP A 143 -8.31 12.38 -1.68
CA ASP A 143 -9.55 11.60 -1.78
C ASP A 143 -9.99 11.34 -3.21
N TYR A 144 -9.31 11.91 -4.21
CA TYR A 144 -9.72 11.86 -5.62
C TYR A 144 -11.17 12.32 -5.78
N SER A 145 -11.52 13.46 -5.18
CA SER A 145 -12.92 13.89 -5.02
C SER A 145 -13.63 14.24 -6.34
N ARG A 146 -12.87 14.47 -7.41
CA ARG A 146 -13.43 14.64 -8.76
C ARG A 146 -13.65 13.27 -9.39
N GLU A 147 -14.83 13.05 -9.96
CA GLU A 147 -15.21 11.80 -10.61
C GLU A 147 -14.18 11.33 -11.65
N GLU A 148 -13.72 12.24 -12.52
CA GLU A 148 -12.70 11.95 -13.53
C GLU A 148 -11.38 11.42 -12.93
N ASP A 149 -10.94 11.99 -11.80
CA ASP A 149 -9.71 11.62 -11.12
C ASP A 149 -9.87 10.24 -10.46
N PHE A 150 -11.02 10.00 -9.82
CA PHE A 150 -11.38 8.71 -9.23
C PHE A 150 -11.45 7.60 -10.28
N GLU A 151 -12.16 7.83 -11.39
CA GLU A 151 -12.26 6.89 -12.51
C GLU A 151 -10.88 6.59 -13.10
N ARG A 152 -10.04 7.61 -13.26
CA ARG A 152 -8.68 7.44 -13.77
C ARG A 152 -7.84 6.58 -12.84
N MET A 153 -7.91 6.82 -11.53
CA MET A 153 -7.24 6.03 -10.49
C MET A 153 -7.69 4.56 -10.54
N ILE A 154 -9.01 4.31 -10.50
CA ILE A 154 -9.58 2.96 -10.55
C ILE A 154 -9.17 2.22 -11.82
N LYS A 155 -9.19 2.90 -12.96
CA LYS A 155 -8.79 2.32 -14.25
C LYS A 155 -7.32 1.87 -14.21
N LEU A 156 -6.41 2.73 -13.76
CA LEU A 156 -4.98 2.42 -13.67
C LEU A 156 -4.70 1.20 -12.80
N ILE A 157 -5.32 1.16 -11.61
CA ILE A 157 -5.17 0.05 -10.66
C ILE A 157 -5.74 -1.24 -11.26
N SER A 158 -6.95 -1.18 -11.83
CA SER A 158 -7.62 -2.36 -12.39
C SER A 158 -6.85 -2.94 -13.58
N GLU A 159 -6.38 -2.10 -14.50
CA GLU A 159 -5.57 -2.52 -15.65
C GLU A 159 -4.28 -3.20 -15.22
N PHE A 160 -3.59 -2.64 -14.23
CA PHE A 160 -2.36 -3.22 -13.69
C PHE A 160 -2.62 -4.58 -13.04
N ILE A 161 -3.62 -4.68 -12.17
CA ILE A 161 -3.97 -5.94 -11.51
C ILE A 161 -4.34 -7.02 -12.54
N ILE A 162 -5.21 -6.70 -13.51
CA ILE A 162 -5.62 -7.62 -14.57
C ILE A 162 -4.41 -8.11 -15.38
N LYS A 163 -3.49 -7.20 -15.72
CA LYS A 163 -2.27 -7.54 -16.47
C LYS A 163 -1.38 -8.50 -15.66
N THR A 164 -1.17 -8.23 -14.38
CA THR A 164 -0.30 -9.06 -13.54
C THR A 164 -0.91 -10.44 -13.27
N PHE A 165 -2.23 -10.55 -13.10
CA PHE A 165 -2.90 -11.85 -12.99
C PHE A 165 -2.83 -12.70 -14.26
N LYS A 166 -2.81 -12.07 -15.44
CA LYS A 166 -2.75 -12.74 -16.75
C LYS A 166 -1.33 -13.05 -17.22
N ALA A 167 -0.31 -12.47 -16.61
CA ALA A 167 1.07 -12.79 -16.94
C ALA A 167 1.31 -14.30 -16.73
N PRO A 168 1.85 -15.02 -17.74
CA PRO A 168 2.30 -16.39 -17.54
C PRO A 168 3.32 -16.38 -16.40
N GLY A 169 3.19 -17.30 -15.44
CA GLY A 169 4.01 -17.34 -14.23
C GLY A 169 5.49 -17.17 -14.56
N GLY A 170 6.10 -16.11 -14.03
CA GLY A 170 7.54 -15.93 -14.04
C GLY A 170 8.15 -16.94 -13.08
N THR A 171 8.92 -17.86 -13.69
CA THR A 171 9.78 -18.94 -13.14
C THR A 171 9.09 -20.00 -12.29
#